data_AF-A0A2E8VUP4-F1
#
_entry.id   AF-A0A2E8VUP4-F1
#
_cell.length_a   1.000
_cell.length_b   1.000
_cell.length_c   1.000
_cell.angle_alpha   90.00
_cell.angle_beta   90.00
_cell.angle_gamma   90.00
#
_symmetry.space_group_name_H-M   'P 1'
#
loop_
_entity.id
_entity.type
_entity.pdbx_description
1 polymer ?
#
loop_
_entity_poly.entity_id
_entity_poly.type
_entity_poly.pdbx_seq_one_letter_code
_entity_poly.pdbx_strand_id
1 'polypeptide(L)'
;MFNLENVLVVVDPYAANDHVLQRVRYLQRMDDFDVHLVSADYTQYLVEGYYFDSVELERLRREYLDERKEALEQIAETLRAMGLRVTTSAHWGHPAYRVIVDAVRDT
;
A
#
# COMPACT_ATOMS: atom_id res chain seq x y z
N MET A 1 22.01 -4.47 17.26
CA MET A 1 21.74 -3.58 16.12
C MET A 1 20.85 -4.38 15.19
N PHE A 2 19.64 -3.90 14.91
CA PHE A 2 18.85 -4.47 13.81
C PHE A 2 19.56 -4.08 12.50
N ASN A 3 19.48 -4.92 11.47
CA ASN A 3 19.98 -4.59 10.14
C ASN A 3 18.75 -4.57 9.23
N LEU A 4 18.07 -3.43 9.23
CA LEU A 4 16.85 -3.21 8.46
C LEU A 4 17.23 -2.53 7.15
N GLU A 5 17.06 -3.22 6.03
CA GLU A 5 17.33 -2.63 4.71
C GLU A 5 16.03 -2.14 4.06
N ASN A 6 14.97 -2.95 4.14
CA ASN A 6 13.67 -2.67 3.53
C ASN A 6 12.53 -2.96 4.51
N VAL A 7 11.60 -2.01 4.66
CA VAL A 7 10.43 -2.10 5.52
C VAL A 7 9.17 -1.94 4.68
N LEU A 8 8.43 -3.04 4.52
CA LEU A 8 7.11 -3.02 3.91
C LEU A 8 6.06 -2.69 4.96
N VAL A 9 5.25 -1.68 4.66
CA VAL A 9 4.24 -1.13 5.56
C VAL A 9 2.89 -1.27 4.89
N VAL A 10 2.05 -2.13 5.45
CA VAL A 10 0.67 -2.33 4.98
C VAL A 10 -0.21 -1.24 5.58
N VAL A 11 -0.90 -0.49 4.73
CA VAL A 11 -1.85 0.56 5.14
C VAL A 11 -3.14 0.46 4.34
N ASP A 12 -4.24 0.82 4.98
CA ASP A 12 -5.45 1.26 4.28
C ASP A 12 -5.35 2.78 4.15
N PRO A 13 -5.22 3.34 2.94
CA PRO A 13 -4.97 4.77 2.77
C PRO A 13 -6.11 5.67 3.23
N TYR A 14 -7.31 5.15 3.46
CA TYR A 14 -8.47 5.91 3.97
C TYR A 14 -8.73 5.69 5.47
N ALA A 15 -7.97 4.80 6.12
CA ALA A 15 -8.02 4.61 7.56
C ALA A 15 -7.09 5.57 8.30
N ALA A 16 -7.24 5.66 9.62
CA ALA A 16 -6.31 6.38 10.47
C ALA A 16 -4.95 5.65 10.53
N ASN A 17 -3.92 6.24 9.91
CA ASN A 17 -2.58 5.64 9.80
C ASN A 17 -1.54 6.22 10.77
N ASP A 18 -1.93 7.14 11.66
CA ASP A 18 -0.99 7.86 12.54
C ASP A 18 -0.08 6.93 13.34
N HIS A 19 -0.62 5.85 13.88
CA HIS A 19 0.15 4.88 14.67
C HIS A 19 1.21 4.15 13.84
N VAL A 20 0.89 3.84 12.58
CA VAL A 20 1.81 3.19 11.65
C VAL A 20 2.96 4.14 11.32
N LEU A 21 2.65 5.40 10.99
CA LEU A 21 3.65 6.41 10.70
C LEU A 21 4.54 6.71 11.90
N GLN A 22 3.96 6.80 13.11
CA GLN A 22 4.73 6.93 14.35
C GLN A 22 5.70 5.76 14.55
N ARG A 23 5.31 4.53 14.17
CA ARG A 23 6.19 3.36 14.27
C ARG A 23 7.34 3.41 13.28
N VAL A 24 7.08 3.77 12.01
CA VAL A 24 8.12 3.95 11.00
C VAL A 24 9.15 4.99 11.46
N ARG A 25 8.68 6.13 11.99
CA ARG A 25 9.54 7.17 12.57
C ARG A 25 10.40 6.69 13.74
N TYR A 26 9.85 5.82 14.57
CA TYR A 26 10.61 5.25 15.68
C TYR A 26 11.74 4.35 15.17
N LEU A 27 11.48 3.53 14.14
CA LEU A 27 12.47 2.67 13.53
C LEU A 27 13.58 3.46 12.84
N GLN A 28 13.26 4.57 12.17
CA GLN A 28 14.24 5.44 11.50
C GLN A 28 15.32 5.99 12.45
N ARG A 29 15.04 6.06 13.76
CA ARG A 29 16.04 6.47 14.76
C ARG A 29 17.07 5.39 15.09
N MET A 30 16.84 4.16 14.64
CA MET A 30 17.64 3.00 14.97
C MET A 30 18.50 2.53 13.80
N ASP A 31 18.02 2.71 12.57
CA ASP A 31 18.68 2.25 11.35
C ASP A 31 18.16 3.03 10.13
N ASP A 32 18.94 3.04 9.05
CA ASP A 32 18.53 3.59 7.75
C ASP A 32 17.92 2.49 6.90
N PHE A 33 16.69 2.68 6.43
CA PHE A 33 15.96 1.70 5.60
C PHE A 33 15.06 2.37 4.59
N ASP A 34 14.69 1.61 3.58
CA ASP A 34 13.72 2.02 2.57
C ASP A 34 12.32 1.55 2.97
N VAL A 35 11.33 2.38 2.67
CA VAL A 35 9.92 2.09 2.99
C VAL A 35 9.17 1.78 1.71
N HIS A 36 8.45 0.67 1.73
CA HIS A 36 7.45 0.34 0.71
C HIS A 36 6.06 0.40 1.33
N LEU A 37 5.25 1.40 0.98
CA LEU A 37 3.86 1.45 1.39
C LEU A 37 3.02 0.59 0.43
N VAL A 38 2.26 -0.34 0.99
CA VAL A 38 1.39 -1.22 0.21
C VAL A 38 -0.05 -1.16 0.69
N SER A 39 -0.98 -1.07 -0.26
CA SER A 39 -2.40 -1.33 -0.05
C SER A 39 -2.81 -2.61 -0.76
N ALA A 40 -3.55 -3.46 -0.06
CA ALA A 40 -4.15 -4.68 -0.61
C ALA A 40 -5.67 -4.49 -0.67
N ASP A 41 -6.15 -4.29 -1.89
CA ASP A 41 -7.47 -3.74 -2.16
C ASP A 41 -8.42 -4.79 -2.72
N TYR A 42 -9.65 -4.75 -2.21
CA TYR A 42 -10.75 -5.58 -2.68
C TYR A 42 -12.09 -4.97 -2.28
N THR A 43 -13.06 -5.02 -3.18
CA THR A 43 -14.45 -4.68 -2.87
C THR A 43 -15.41 -5.60 -3.60
N GLN A 44 -16.49 -6.01 -2.92
CA GLN A 44 -17.50 -6.91 -3.48
C GLN A 44 -18.23 -6.30 -4.70
N TYR A 45 -18.28 -4.96 -4.80
CA TYR A 45 -18.93 -4.26 -5.92
C TYR A 45 -18.20 -4.41 -7.25
N LEU A 46 -16.90 -4.72 -7.23
CA LEU A 46 -16.07 -4.91 -8.41
C LEU A 46 -15.65 -6.38 -8.58
N VAL A 47 -16.56 -7.29 -8.26
CA VAL A 47 -16.43 -8.74 -8.50
C VAL A 47 -17.34 -9.12 -9.67
N GLU A 48 -16.90 -10.07 -10.50
CA GLU A 48 -17.72 -10.63 -11.57
C GLU A 48 -19.01 -11.22 -10.99
N GLY A 49 -20.15 -10.94 -11.62
CA GLY A 49 -21.35 -11.75 -11.39
C GLY A 49 -22.70 -11.07 -11.28
N TYR A 50 -22.86 -9.76 -11.52
CA TYR A 50 -24.24 -9.21 -11.67
C TYR A 50 -24.39 -7.87 -12.41
N TYR A 51 -23.36 -6.99 -12.42
CA TYR A 51 -23.54 -5.58 -12.85
C TYR A 51 -22.68 -5.10 -14.03
N PHE A 52 -21.63 -5.83 -14.44
CA PHE A 52 -20.67 -5.36 -15.45
C PHE A 52 -20.15 -6.49 -16.34
N ASP A 53 -19.88 -6.17 -17.60
CA ASP A 53 -19.10 -7.03 -18.51
C ASP A 53 -17.61 -7.00 -18.11
N SER A 54 -16.86 -8.06 -18.43
CA SER A 54 -15.48 -8.26 -17.95
C SER A 54 -14.52 -7.11 -18.27
N VAL A 55 -14.69 -6.45 -19.42
CA VAL A 55 -13.86 -5.29 -19.84
C VAL A 55 -14.12 -4.05 -18.96
N GLU A 56 -15.38 -3.78 -18.63
CA GLU A 56 -15.74 -2.64 -17.78
C GLU A 56 -15.23 -2.86 -16.35
N LEU A 57 -15.27 -4.11 -15.88
CA LEU A 57 -14.80 -4.48 -14.55
C LEU A 57 -13.30 -4.25 -14.37
N GLU A 58 -12.49 -4.62 -15.35
CA GLU A 58 -11.05 -4.35 -15.30
C GLU A 58 -10.73 -2.86 -15.27
N ARG A 59 -11.45 -2.05 -16.06
CA ARG A 59 -11.29 -0.60 -16.06
C ARG A 59 -11.62 -0.02 -14.68
N LEU A 60 -12.76 -0.41 -14.12
CA LEU A 60 -13.20 0.06 -12.79
C LEU A 60 -12.23 -0.36 -11.68
N ARG A 61 -11.66 -1.57 -11.74
CA ARG A 61 -10.61 -2.00 -10.79
C ARG A 61 -9.36 -1.16 -10.92
N ARG A 62 -8.93 -0.82 -12.14
CA ARG A 62 -7.77 0.07 -12.35
C ARG A 62 -8.03 1.46 -11.76
N GLU A 63 -9.18 2.06 -12.07
CA GLU A 63 -9.56 3.37 -11.51
C GLU A 63 -9.65 3.34 -9.98
N TYR A 64 -10.20 2.26 -9.42
CA TYR A 64 -10.23 2.04 -7.99
C TYR A 64 -8.80 2.04 -7.41
N LEU A 65 -7.87 1.26 -7.99
CA LEU A 65 -6.49 1.20 -7.52
C LEU A 65 -5.73 2.51 -7.69
N ASP A 66 -5.96 3.24 -8.79
CA ASP A 66 -5.32 4.53 -9.04
C ASP A 66 -5.67 5.54 -7.94
N GLU A 67 -6.95 5.60 -7.52
CA GLU A 67 -7.40 6.43 -6.40
C GLU A 67 -6.68 6.07 -5.09
N ARG A 68 -6.48 4.78 -4.81
CA ARG A 68 -5.77 4.31 -3.60
C ARG A 68 -4.30 4.63 -3.67
N LYS A 69 -3.71 4.52 -4.86
CA LYS A 69 -2.32 4.89 -5.09
C LYS A 69 -2.09 6.38 -4.87
N GLU A 70 -3.01 7.24 -5.33
CA GLU A 70 -2.95 8.67 -5.05
C GLU A 70 -3.03 8.97 -3.55
N ALA A 71 -3.94 8.30 -2.82
CA ALA A 71 -4.05 8.45 -1.37
C ALA A 71 -2.81 7.92 -0.62
N LEU A 72 -2.24 6.78 -1.05
CA LEU A 72 -0.97 6.26 -0.56
C LEU A 72 0.18 7.24 -0.79
N GLU A 73 0.20 7.92 -1.94
CA GLU A 73 1.25 8.86 -2.29
C GLU A 73 1.26 10.10 -1.38
N GLN A 74 0.09 10.55 -0.92
CA GLN A 74 -0.01 11.61 0.10
C GLN A 74 0.62 11.20 1.43
N ILE A 75 0.44 9.93 1.83
CA ILE A 75 1.09 9.37 3.02
C ILE A 75 2.60 9.26 2.80
N ALA A 76 3.01 8.78 1.62
CA ALA A 76 4.41 8.65 1.25
C ALA A 76 5.12 10.01 1.28
N GLU A 77 4.49 11.07 0.78
CA GLU A 77 5.08 12.40 0.77
C GLU A 77 5.34 12.92 2.18
N THR A 78 4.44 12.63 3.13
CA THR A 78 4.67 12.93 4.55
C THR A 78 5.91 12.24 5.08
N LEU A 79 6.14 10.96 4.72
CA LEU A 79 7.33 10.22 5.14
C LEU A 79 8.60 10.67 4.40
N ARG A 80 8.51 11.02 3.11
CA ARG A 80 9.65 11.55 2.33
C ARG A 80 10.12 12.90 2.83
N ALA A 81 9.20 13.77 3.25
CA ALA A 81 9.52 15.02 3.93
C ALA A 81 10.33 14.82 5.23
N MET A 82 10.34 13.59 5.79
CA MET A 82 11.14 13.20 6.94
C MET A 82 12.50 12.59 6.58
N GLY A 83 12.85 12.56 5.30
CA GLY A 83 14.12 12.02 4.79
C GLY A 83 14.10 10.52 4.52
N LEU A 84 12.93 9.85 4.55
CA LEU A 84 12.81 8.44 4.18
C LEU A 84 12.73 8.29 2.65
N ARG A 85 13.34 7.22 2.11
CA ARG A 85 13.07 6.80 0.73
C ARG A 85 11.82 5.93 0.73
N VAL A 86 10.78 6.39 0.03
CA VAL A 86 9.45 5.76 0.09
C VAL A 86 8.92 5.47 -1.31
N THR A 87 8.52 4.23 -1.53
CA THR A 87 7.81 3.76 -2.73
C THR A 87 6.39 3.32 -2.36
N THR A 88 5.48 3.31 -3.34
CA THR A 88 4.06 3.02 -3.14
C THR A 88 3.56 1.99 -4.15
N SER A 89 2.71 1.07 -3.69
CA SER A 89 1.96 0.16 -4.57
C SER A 89 0.57 -0.15 -4.03
N ALA A 90 -0.40 -0.24 -4.93
CA ALA A 90 -1.77 -0.65 -4.63
C ALA A 90 -2.09 -1.87 -5.49
N HIS A 91 -2.56 -2.94 -4.85
CA HIS A 91 -2.76 -4.23 -5.52
C HIS A 91 -4.17 -4.74 -5.29
N TRP A 92 -4.80 -5.18 -6.38
CA TRP A 92 -6.12 -5.82 -6.29
C TRP A 92 -5.98 -7.30 -5.96
N GLY A 93 -6.70 -7.78 -4.95
CA GLY A 93 -6.83 -9.23 -4.75
C GLY A 93 -7.48 -9.64 -3.43
N HIS A 94 -7.89 -10.91 -3.38
CA HIS A 94 -8.53 -11.50 -2.22
C HIS A 94 -8.08 -12.95 -2.03
N PRO A 95 -7.75 -13.39 -0.80
CA PRO A 95 -7.71 -12.60 0.43
C PRO A 95 -6.47 -11.68 0.51
N ALA A 96 -6.60 -10.55 1.20
CA ALA A 96 -5.58 -9.50 1.27
C ALA A 96 -4.18 -10.00 1.71
N TYR A 97 -4.11 -10.99 2.61
CA TYR A 97 -2.82 -11.52 3.06
C TYR A 97 -1.99 -12.16 1.94
N ARG A 98 -2.63 -12.71 0.89
CA ARG A 98 -1.89 -13.27 -0.26
C ARG A 98 -1.27 -12.16 -1.08
N VAL A 99 -2.06 -11.12 -1.36
CA VAL A 99 -1.62 -9.92 -2.08
C VAL A 99 -0.42 -9.28 -1.39
N ILE A 100 -0.47 -9.15 -0.05
CA ILE A 100 0.64 -8.60 0.74
C ILE A 100 1.90 -9.47 0.61
N VAL A 101 1.77 -10.79 0.71
CA VAL A 101 2.91 -11.71 0.57
C VAL A 101 3.50 -11.67 -0.83
N ASP A 102 2.69 -11.50 -1.86
CA ASP A 102 3.16 -11.37 -3.24
C ASP A 102 3.89 -10.04 -3.44
N ALA A 103 3.37 -8.93 -2.91
CA ALA A 103 4.04 -7.62 -2.96
C ALA A 103 5.42 -7.62 -2.27
N VAL A 104 5.60 -8.39 -1.19
CA VAL A 104 6.90 -8.57 -0.52
C VAL A 104 7.93 -9.24 -1.44
N ARG A 105 7.51 -10.10 -2.38
CA ARG A 105 8.44 -10.79 -3.29
C ARG A 105 8.98 -9.89 -4.41
N ASP A 106 8.22 -8.85 -4.73
CA ASP A 106 8.52 -7.91 -5.82
C ASP A 106 9.28 -6.66 -5.35
N THR A 107 9.58 -6.55 -4.04
CA THR A 107 10.32 -5.44 -3.40
C THR A 107 11.74 -5.88 -3.05
#